data_AF-A0A356C0Q8-F1
#
_entry.id   AF-A0A356C0Q8-F1
#
_cell.length_a   1.000
_cell.length_b   1.000
_cell.length_c   1.000
_cell.angle_alpha   90.00
_cell.angle_beta   90.00
_cell.angle_gamma   90.00
#
_symmetry.space_group_name_H-M   'P 1'
#
loop_
_entity.id
_entity.type
_entity.pdbx_description
1 polymer ?
#
loop_
_entity_poly.entity_id
_entity_poly.type
_entity_poly.pdbx_seq_one_letter_code
_entity_poly.pdbx_strand_id
1 'polypeptide(L)'
;DSFYIADTYDDELAKVRQERVRLENTLADFRASVDCEMIQVVGRILSMNGDITVTTTDGKMISQLESMVQLEKVQETSDFIRFQLVEDGIMRQVRQELAQVREEEEKHKHGIRVKLTSVIADYGPRLHGVLERLAFLDVLLAKAKFAVEIDGMKPQLCEDSIIRITEGRHPLVEEEVTQGGHDYTPLCLEVSSGVTLITGPNMGGKTASLKTIGLLTAMAQYGLLVPARSMDFRPRK
;
A
#
# COMPACT_ATOMS: atom_id res chain seq x y z
N ASP A 1 5.90 11.29 -4.35
CA ASP A 1 5.21 11.01 -5.63
C ASP A 1 5.90 9.90 -6.40
N SER A 2 5.21 8.78 -6.66
CA SER A 2 5.80 7.58 -7.28
C SER A 2 5.58 7.48 -8.80
N PHE A 3 4.90 8.44 -9.43
CA PHE A 3 4.67 8.44 -10.88
C PHE A 3 5.67 9.34 -11.60
N TYR A 4 6.80 8.76 -12.01
CA TYR A 4 7.83 9.44 -12.79
C TYR A 4 7.60 9.19 -14.29
N ILE A 5 7.51 10.28 -15.06
CA ILE A 5 7.54 10.25 -16.53
C ILE A 5 9.00 10.38 -16.95
N ALA A 6 9.51 9.42 -17.72
CA ALA A 6 10.88 9.43 -18.23
C ALA A 6 11.10 10.56 -19.23
N ASP A 7 12.31 11.15 -19.24
CA ASP A 7 12.67 12.22 -20.20
C ASP A 7 12.60 11.73 -21.65
N THR A 8 12.84 10.45 -21.90
CA THR A 8 12.72 9.85 -23.24
C THR A 8 11.28 9.73 -23.74
N TYR A 9 10.29 9.96 -22.88
CA TYR A 9 8.88 9.89 -23.26
C TYR A 9 8.39 11.18 -23.92
N ASP A 10 8.92 12.33 -23.51
CA ASP A 10 8.49 13.65 -23.98
C ASP A 10 9.67 14.63 -24.00
N ASP A 11 10.10 15.01 -25.21
CA ASP A 11 11.27 15.87 -25.42
C ASP A 11 11.08 17.29 -24.84
N GLU A 12 9.84 17.79 -24.78
CA GLU A 12 9.56 19.11 -24.22
C GLU A 12 9.68 19.08 -22.69
N LEU A 13 9.15 18.05 -22.03
CA LEU A 13 9.34 17.83 -20.60
C LEU A 13 10.83 17.68 -20.24
N ALA A 14 11.60 16.98 -21.09
CA ALA A 14 13.04 16.84 -20.90
C ALA A 14 13.77 18.20 -20.95
N LYS A 15 13.44 19.06 -21.91
CA LYS A 15 14.00 20.42 -22.02
C LYS A 15 13.66 21.27 -20.79
N VAL A 16 12.39 21.26 -20.36
CA VAL A 16 11.94 22.01 -19.16
C VAL A 16 12.71 21.55 -17.91
N ARG A 17 12.94 20.25 -17.76
CA ARG A 17 13.74 19.70 -16.65
C ARG A 17 15.20 20.10 -16.72
N GLN A 18 15.81 20.10 -17.91
CA GLN A 18 17.18 20.57 -18.09
C GLN A 18 17.32 22.04 -17.67
N GLU A 19 16.37 22.89 -18.06
CA GLU A 19 16.37 24.29 -17.65
C GLU A 19 16.14 24.46 -16.14
N ARG A 20 15.23 23.67 -15.55
CA ARG A 20 15.04 23.65 -14.08
C ARG A 20 16.34 23.33 -13.35
N VAL A 21 17.04 22.27 -13.76
CA VAL A 21 18.30 21.85 -13.15
C VAL A 21 19.38 22.92 -13.32
N ARG A 22 19.45 23.58 -14.48
CA ARG A 22 20.37 24.69 -14.73
C ARG A 22 20.12 25.87 -13.78
N LEU A 23 18.87 26.29 -13.61
CA LEU A 23 18.50 27.39 -12.71
C LEU A 23 18.75 27.01 -11.24
N GLU A 24 18.45 25.77 -10.84
CA GLU A 24 18.75 25.26 -9.50
C GLU A 24 20.25 25.25 -9.20
N ASN A 25 21.07 24.79 -10.15
CA ASN A 25 22.52 24.83 -10.02
C ASN A 25 23.02 26.27 -9.89
N THR A 26 22.46 27.21 -10.65
CA THR A 26 22.83 28.63 -10.57
C THR A 26 22.58 29.21 -9.17
N LEU A 27 21.43 28.91 -8.56
CA LEU A 27 21.11 29.33 -7.19
C LEU A 27 21.97 28.60 -6.14
N ALA A 28 22.27 27.32 -6.36
CA ALA A 28 23.14 26.54 -5.48
C ALA A 28 24.58 27.07 -5.49
N ASP A 29 25.11 27.43 -6.67
CA ASP A 29 26.44 28.01 -6.84
C ASP A 29 26.53 29.39 -6.19
N PHE A 30 25.50 30.23 -6.37
CA PHE A 30 25.40 31.51 -5.66
C PHE A 30 25.41 31.27 -4.14
N ARG A 31 24.62 30.32 -3.66
CA ARG A 31 24.57 30.00 -2.24
C ARG A 31 25.91 29.53 -1.69
N ALA A 32 26.58 28.64 -2.40
CA ALA A 32 27.91 28.15 -2.04
C ALA A 32 28.94 29.29 -1.98
N SER A 33 28.88 30.26 -2.90
CA SER A 33 29.76 31.43 -2.88
C SER A 33 29.58 32.28 -1.61
N VAL A 34 28.33 32.51 -1.19
CA VAL A 34 28.01 33.25 0.03
C VAL A 34 28.43 32.48 1.27
N ASP A 35 28.18 31.17 1.31
CA ASP A 35 28.59 30.33 2.44
C ASP A 35 30.13 30.28 2.59
N CYS A 36 30.89 30.29 1.48
CA CYS A 36 32.35 30.43 1.52
C CYS A 36 32.80 31.77 2.13
N GLU A 37 32.19 32.88 1.72
CA GLU A 37 32.48 34.21 2.28
C GLU A 37 32.15 34.28 3.78
N MET A 38 31.00 33.72 4.17
CA MET A 38 30.53 33.62 5.55
C MET A 38 31.47 32.81 6.44
N ILE A 39 32.02 31.70 5.94
CA ILE A 39 33.03 30.92 6.67
C ILE A 39 34.32 31.72 6.88
N GLN A 40 34.77 32.48 5.88
CA GLN A 40 36.00 33.28 5.99
C GLN A 40 35.86 34.44 6.97
N VAL A 41 34.70 35.11 6.97
CA VAL A 41 34.48 36.31 7.78
C VAL A 41 34.05 35.95 9.21
N VAL A 42 33.13 34.99 9.33
CA VAL A 42 32.35 34.75 10.55
C VAL A 42 32.53 33.31 11.11
N GLY A 43 33.16 32.42 10.34
CA GLY A 43 33.36 31.01 10.74
C GLY A 43 32.07 30.20 10.86
N ARG A 44 30.97 30.67 10.28
CA ARG A 44 29.65 30.02 10.30
C ARG A 44 29.02 30.04 8.91
N ILE A 45 28.05 29.16 8.68
CA ILE A 45 27.21 29.16 7.46
C ILE A 45 25.80 29.67 7.79
N LEU A 46 25.09 30.09 6.74
CA LEU A 46 23.69 30.48 6.84
C LEU A 46 22.79 29.23 6.99
N SER A 47 21.61 29.38 7.61
CA SER A 47 20.62 28.29 7.74
C SER A 47 20.04 27.88 6.38
N MET A 48 19.30 26.77 6.29
CA MET A 48 18.56 26.39 5.06
C MET A 48 17.62 27.48 4.53
N ASN A 49 17.10 28.34 5.42
CA ASN A 49 16.22 29.45 5.06
C ASN A 49 17.00 30.72 4.67
N GLY A 50 18.32 30.66 4.72
CA GLY A 50 19.22 31.74 4.35
C GLY A 50 19.37 32.83 5.38
N ASP A 51 19.07 32.55 6.65
CA ASP A 51 19.27 33.46 7.77
C ASP A 51 20.38 33.01 8.72
N ILE A 52 20.90 33.95 9.49
CA ILE A 52 21.79 33.72 10.63
C ILE A 52 21.35 34.59 11.80
N THR A 53 21.36 33.99 12.99
CA THR A 53 21.04 34.69 14.24
C THR A 53 22.30 34.79 15.10
N VAL A 54 22.59 35.99 15.57
CA VAL A 54 23.74 36.32 16.43
C VAL A 54 23.28 37.03 17.69
N THR A 55 23.98 36.85 18.80
CA THR A 55 23.65 37.53 20.07
C THR A 55 24.09 39.00 20.04
N THR A 56 23.32 39.90 20.66
CA THR A 56 23.61 41.35 20.72
C THR A 56 24.93 41.69 21.43
N THR A 57 25.48 40.76 22.22
CA THR A 57 26.75 40.89 22.92
C THR A 57 27.99 40.68 22.02
N ASP A 58 27.83 40.07 20.84
CA ASP A 58 28.95 39.78 19.92
C ASP A 58 29.13 40.89 18.88
N GLY A 59 29.56 42.06 19.35
CA GLY A 59 29.70 43.26 18.51
C GLY A 59 30.67 43.09 17.33
N LYS A 60 31.67 42.21 17.45
CA LYS A 60 32.65 41.95 16.38
C LYS A 60 32.00 41.22 15.20
N MET A 61 31.18 40.23 15.51
CA MET A 61 30.43 39.44 14.53
C MET A 61 29.36 40.28 13.84
N ILE A 62 28.69 41.17 14.58
CA ILE A 62 27.66 42.07 14.04
C ILE A 62 28.26 43.03 13.01
N SER A 63 29.37 43.71 13.32
CA SER A 63 30.01 44.64 12.36
C SER A 63 30.53 43.94 11.10
N GLN A 64 30.99 42.69 11.24
CA GLN A 64 31.42 41.86 10.11
C GLN A 64 30.24 41.51 9.19
N LEU A 65 29.09 41.13 9.76
CA LEU A 65 27.88 40.81 9.00
C LEU A 65 27.28 42.07 8.33
N GLU A 66 27.32 43.22 9.00
CA GLU A 66 26.86 44.50 8.44
C GLU A 66 27.73 45.00 7.27
N SER A 67 28.98 44.54 7.17
CA SER A 67 29.85 44.87 6.03
C SER A 67 29.56 44.07 4.76
N MET A 68 28.82 42.96 4.86
CA MET A 68 28.50 42.09 3.73
C MET A 68 27.28 42.63 3.00
N VAL A 69 27.45 42.97 1.72
CA VAL A 69 26.38 43.54 0.87
C VAL A 69 25.25 42.55 0.63
N GLN A 70 25.55 41.26 0.73
CA GLN A 70 24.63 40.14 0.51
C GLN A 70 23.76 39.86 1.74
N LEU A 71 23.94 40.57 2.86
CA LEU A 71 23.15 40.38 4.07
C LEU A 71 22.45 41.67 4.48
N GLU A 72 21.20 41.53 4.91
CA GLU A 72 20.43 42.62 5.51
C GLU A 72 19.95 42.20 6.89
N LYS A 73 19.98 43.16 7.81
CA LYS A 73 19.44 43.00 9.15
C LYS A 73 17.91 43.11 9.10
N VAL A 74 17.22 41.99 9.38
CA VAL A 74 15.75 41.90 9.27
C VAL A 74 15.07 42.01 10.64
N GLN A 75 15.76 41.62 11.72
CA GLN A 75 15.20 41.66 13.07
C GLN A 75 16.26 41.97 14.12
N GLU A 76 15.90 42.80 15.10
CA GLU A 76 16.71 43.09 16.29
C GLU A 76 15.83 43.01 17.54
N THR A 77 16.32 42.33 18.56
CA THR A 77 15.69 42.19 19.88
C THR A 77 16.77 42.42 20.94
N SER A 78 16.41 42.51 22.22
CA SER A 78 17.39 42.71 23.31
C SER A 78 18.51 41.66 23.32
N ASP A 79 18.21 40.43 22.90
CA ASP A 79 19.09 39.27 23.10
C ASP A 79 19.78 38.82 21.80
N PHE A 80 19.19 39.11 20.63
CA PHE A 80 19.71 38.67 19.34
C PHE A 80 19.38 39.60 18.18
N ILE A 81 20.17 39.47 17.11
CA ILE A 81 19.99 40.11 15.80
C ILE A 81 19.92 39.00 14.74
N ARG A 82 18.97 39.09 13.82
CA ARG A 82 18.84 38.18 12.67
C ARG A 82 19.18 38.91 11.38
N PHE A 83 20.11 38.32 10.63
CA PHE A 83 20.48 38.73 9.28
C PHE A 83 19.91 37.72 8.28
N GLN A 84 19.45 38.21 7.13
CA GLN A 84 18.90 37.41 6.04
C GLN A 84 19.72 37.67 4.77
N LEU A 85 19.95 36.62 3.99
CA LEU A 85 20.49 36.73 2.64
C LEU A 85 19.57 37.57 1.76
N VAL A 86 20.11 38.68 1.25
CA VAL A 86 19.47 39.49 0.23
C VAL A 86 19.96 39.05 -1.12
N GLU A 87 19.01 38.64 -1.95
CA GLU A 87 19.27 38.34 -3.34
C GLU A 87 19.32 39.63 -4.16
N ASP A 88 20.35 39.72 -5.00
CA ASP A 88 20.46 40.75 -6.01
C ASP A 88 19.35 40.62 -7.07
N GLY A 89 19.25 41.61 -7.96
CA GLY A 89 18.23 41.61 -9.00
C GLY A 89 18.30 40.39 -9.93
N ILE A 90 19.49 39.81 -10.11
CA ILE A 90 19.73 38.64 -10.96
C ILE A 90 19.19 37.38 -10.28
N MET A 91 19.55 37.13 -9.02
CA MET A 91 19.10 35.94 -8.28
C MET A 91 17.58 35.94 -8.06
N ARG A 92 16.98 37.12 -7.84
CA ARG A 92 15.51 37.24 -7.81
C ARG A 92 14.86 36.84 -9.12
N GLN A 93 15.44 37.25 -10.26
CA GLN A 93 14.97 36.84 -11.59
C GLN A 93 15.10 35.34 -11.79
N VAL A 94 16.26 34.75 -11.45
CA VAL A 94 16.49 33.30 -11.53
C VAL A 94 15.49 32.52 -10.70
N ARG A 95 15.15 32.97 -9.49
CA ARG A 95 14.09 32.32 -8.67
C ARG A 95 12.71 32.45 -9.28
N GLN A 96 12.37 33.61 -9.82
CA GLN A 96 11.09 33.81 -10.47
C GLN A 96 10.96 32.91 -11.72
N GLU A 97 12.02 32.83 -12.51
CA GLU A 97 12.09 31.95 -13.68
C GLU A 97 12.03 30.47 -13.27
N LEU A 98 12.75 30.06 -12.22
CA LEU A 98 12.67 28.71 -11.68
C LEU A 98 11.25 28.35 -11.23
N ALA A 99 10.53 29.29 -10.62
CA ALA A 99 9.14 29.09 -10.24
C ALA A 99 8.23 28.88 -11.47
N GLN A 100 8.43 29.66 -12.54
CA GLN A 100 7.71 29.51 -13.81
C GLN A 100 8.01 28.17 -14.48
N VAL A 101 9.29 27.79 -14.57
CA VAL A 101 9.73 26.50 -15.14
C VAL A 101 9.16 25.33 -14.36
N ARG A 102 9.08 25.42 -13.03
CA ARG A 102 8.44 24.39 -12.19
C ARG A 102 6.95 24.27 -12.47
N GLU A 103 6.25 25.39 -12.62
CA GLU A 103 4.82 25.38 -12.99
C GLU A 103 4.62 24.77 -14.38
N GLU A 104 5.48 25.12 -15.34
CA GLU A 104 5.48 24.58 -16.68
C GLU A 104 5.77 23.06 -16.69
N GLU A 105 6.72 22.58 -15.89
CA GLU A 105 7.01 21.16 -15.73
C GLU A 105 5.77 20.39 -15.26
N GLU A 106 5.06 20.92 -14.26
CA GLU A 106 3.85 20.29 -13.74
C GLU A 106 2.68 20.33 -14.73
N LYS A 107 2.54 21.40 -15.52
CA LYS A 107 1.56 21.46 -16.62
C LYS A 107 1.83 20.38 -17.67
N HIS A 108 3.08 20.22 -18.10
CA HIS A 108 3.46 19.18 -19.05
C HIS A 108 3.20 17.78 -18.50
N LYS A 109 3.65 17.49 -17.27
CA LYS A 109 3.36 16.22 -16.59
C LYS A 109 1.86 15.95 -16.51
N HIS A 110 1.07 16.95 -16.14
CA HIS A 110 -0.38 16.81 -16.06
C HIS A 110 -1.00 16.48 -17.43
N GLY A 111 -0.62 17.20 -18.48
CA GLY A 111 -1.09 16.93 -19.83
C GLY A 111 -0.76 15.51 -20.30
N ILE A 112 0.46 15.03 -20.03
CA ILE A 112 0.87 13.65 -20.33
C ILE A 112 0.03 12.64 -19.54
N ARG A 113 -0.17 12.87 -18.23
CA ARG A 113 -1.00 11.99 -17.40
C ARG A 113 -2.43 11.89 -17.93
N VAL A 114 -3.05 13.00 -18.32
CA VAL A 114 -4.40 13.02 -18.90
C VAL A 114 -4.44 12.19 -20.19
N LYS A 115 -3.48 12.36 -21.09
CA LYS A 115 -3.38 11.57 -22.33
C LYS A 115 -3.24 10.08 -22.04
N LEU A 116 -2.29 9.68 -21.19
CA LEU A 116 -2.08 8.29 -20.81
C LEU A 116 -3.33 7.68 -20.14
N THR A 117 -3.98 8.45 -19.27
CA THR A 117 -5.22 8.02 -18.61
C THR A 117 -6.33 7.78 -19.63
N SER A 118 -6.48 8.66 -20.61
CA SER A 118 -7.46 8.48 -21.69
C SER A 118 -7.19 7.21 -22.49
N VAL A 119 -5.93 6.96 -22.87
CA VAL A 119 -5.55 5.75 -23.61
C VAL A 119 -5.89 4.49 -22.81
N ILE A 120 -5.59 4.47 -21.51
CA ILE A 120 -5.88 3.32 -20.64
C ILE A 120 -7.40 3.17 -20.43
N ALA A 121 -8.14 4.28 -20.33
CA ALA A 121 -9.59 4.27 -20.13
C ALA A 121 -10.33 3.53 -21.26
N ASP A 122 -9.85 3.63 -22.50
CA ASP A 122 -10.40 2.89 -23.65
C ASP A 122 -10.29 1.35 -23.46
N TYR A 123 -9.28 0.89 -22.72
CA TYR A 123 -9.12 -0.52 -22.36
C TYR A 123 -9.83 -0.91 -21.06
N GLY A 124 -10.47 0.03 -20.37
CA GLY A 124 -11.10 -0.16 -19.07
C GLY A 124 -12.04 -1.37 -19.00
N PRO A 125 -13.01 -1.52 -19.93
CA PRO A 125 -13.91 -2.68 -19.94
C PRO A 125 -13.17 -4.03 -20.10
N ARG A 126 -12.12 -4.06 -20.94
CA ARG A 126 -11.32 -5.27 -21.16
C ARG A 126 -10.48 -5.62 -19.93
N LEU A 127 -9.86 -4.63 -19.29
CA LEU A 127 -9.09 -4.82 -18.06
C LEU A 127 -9.99 -5.31 -16.93
N HIS A 128 -11.20 -4.76 -16.82
CA HIS A 128 -12.19 -5.23 -15.84
C HIS A 128 -12.56 -6.70 -16.07
N GLY A 129 -12.87 -7.09 -17.31
CA GLY A 129 -13.16 -8.49 -17.62
C GLY A 129 -11.98 -9.45 -17.36
N VAL A 130 -10.74 -8.97 -17.50
CA VAL A 130 -9.55 -9.75 -17.09
C VAL A 130 -9.51 -9.91 -15.58
N LEU A 131 -9.77 -8.84 -14.81
CA LEU A 131 -9.79 -8.88 -13.35
C LEU A 131 -10.87 -9.85 -12.82
N GLU A 132 -12.07 -9.85 -13.40
CA GLU A 132 -13.13 -10.80 -13.01
C GLU A 132 -12.70 -12.25 -13.22
N ARG A 133 -12.06 -12.56 -14.35
CA ARG A 133 -11.56 -13.91 -14.65
C ARG A 133 -10.42 -14.31 -13.72
N LEU A 134 -9.52 -13.38 -13.41
CA LEU A 134 -8.44 -13.62 -12.44
C LEU A 134 -8.98 -13.85 -11.04
N ALA A 135 -9.97 -13.07 -10.61
CA ALA A 135 -10.64 -13.26 -9.32
C ALA A 135 -11.33 -14.64 -9.24
N PHE A 136 -12.01 -15.04 -10.31
CA PHE A 136 -12.61 -16.37 -10.38
C PHE A 136 -11.56 -17.49 -10.29
N LEU A 137 -10.46 -17.36 -11.03
CA LEU A 137 -9.35 -18.32 -10.98
C LEU A 137 -8.71 -18.38 -9.59
N ASP A 138 -8.50 -17.23 -8.95
CA ASP A 138 -7.92 -17.14 -7.61
C ASP A 138 -8.77 -17.88 -6.58
N VAL A 139 -10.10 -17.68 -6.61
CA VAL A 139 -11.04 -18.43 -5.77
C VAL A 139 -10.96 -19.94 -6.05
N LEU A 140 -10.91 -20.36 -7.31
CA LEU A 140 -10.77 -21.78 -7.66
C LEU A 140 -9.47 -22.40 -7.12
N LEU A 141 -8.35 -21.68 -7.25
CA LEU A 141 -7.05 -22.12 -6.74
C LEU A 141 -7.05 -22.18 -5.21
N ALA A 142 -7.65 -21.20 -4.54
CA ALA A 142 -7.80 -21.19 -3.09
C ALA A 142 -8.62 -22.41 -2.61
N LYS A 143 -9.73 -22.71 -3.28
CA LYS A 143 -10.55 -23.91 -3.00
C LYS A 143 -9.75 -25.20 -3.19
N ALA A 144 -8.95 -25.29 -4.24
CA ALA A 144 -8.13 -26.47 -4.52
C ALA A 144 -7.03 -26.67 -3.47
N LYS A 145 -6.33 -25.60 -3.08
CA LYS A 145 -5.32 -25.63 -2.01
C LYS A 145 -5.94 -26.05 -0.68
N PHE A 146 -7.04 -25.41 -0.31
CA PHE A 146 -7.77 -25.73 0.92
C PHE A 146 -8.24 -27.18 0.94
N ALA A 147 -8.68 -27.71 -0.20
CA ALA A 147 -9.04 -29.12 -0.31
C ALA A 147 -7.86 -30.06 -0.05
N VAL A 148 -6.66 -29.73 -0.52
CA VAL A 148 -5.46 -30.53 -0.23
C VAL A 148 -5.10 -30.48 1.25
N GLU A 149 -5.20 -29.30 1.87
CA GLU A 149 -4.88 -29.10 3.30
C GLU A 149 -5.78 -29.93 4.22
N ILE A 150 -7.06 -30.08 3.89
CA ILE A 150 -8.03 -30.82 4.71
C ILE A 150 -8.23 -32.28 4.28
N ASP A 151 -7.47 -32.75 3.28
CA ASP A 151 -7.69 -34.04 2.62
C ASP A 151 -9.16 -34.20 2.16
N GLY A 152 -9.61 -33.21 1.40
CA GLY A 152 -11.00 -33.07 0.95
C GLY A 152 -11.29 -33.84 -0.34
N MET A 153 -12.45 -34.48 -0.39
CA MET A 153 -12.96 -35.17 -1.58
C MET A 153 -14.14 -34.45 -2.23
N LYS A 154 -14.45 -34.82 -3.48
CA LYS A 154 -15.60 -34.30 -4.23
C LYS A 154 -16.90 -35.02 -3.84
N PRO A 155 -17.87 -34.34 -3.19
CA PRO A 155 -19.11 -34.98 -2.79
C PRO A 155 -19.92 -35.38 -4.02
N GLN A 156 -20.65 -36.48 -3.90
CA GLN A 156 -21.55 -36.98 -4.93
C GLN A 156 -22.93 -36.39 -4.73
N LEU A 157 -23.45 -35.76 -5.78
CA LEU A 157 -24.79 -35.20 -5.78
C LEU A 157 -25.79 -36.32 -6.10
N CYS A 158 -26.83 -36.44 -5.28
CA CYS A 158 -27.91 -37.41 -5.48
C CYS A 158 -29.28 -36.71 -5.55
N GLU A 159 -30.26 -37.40 -6.15
CA GLU A 159 -31.65 -36.92 -6.21
C GLU A 159 -32.48 -37.34 -5.00
N ASP A 160 -32.03 -38.35 -4.26
CA ASP A 160 -32.68 -38.85 -3.06
C ASP A 160 -32.50 -37.86 -1.91
N SER A 161 -33.52 -37.74 -1.06
CA SER A 161 -33.45 -36.86 0.12
C SER A 161 -32.65 -37.51 1.24
N ILE A 162 -31.36 -37.74 0.99
CA ILE A 162 -30.41 -38.42 1.88
C ILE A 162 -29.14 -37.59 2.05
N ILE A 163 -28.57 -37.67 3.25
CA ILE A 163 -27.19 -37.27 3.54
C ILE A 163 -26.48 -38.51 4.06
N ARG A 164 -25.51 -39.01 3.29
CA ARG A 164 -24.63 -40.11 3.70
C ARG A 164 -23.22 -39.58 3.80
N ILE A 165 -22.59 -39.76 4.95
CA ILE A 165 -21.21 -39.35 5.22
C ILE A 165 -20.46 -40.55 5.76
N THR A 166 -19.30 -40.84 5.18
CA THR A 166 -18.37 -41.86 5.65
C THR A 166 -17.06 -41.20 6.03
N GLU A 167 -16.62 -41.43 7.27
CA GLU A 167 -15.41 -40.85 7.85
C GLU A 167 -15.32 -39.32 7.70
N GLY A 168 -16.45 -38.63 7.90
CA GLY A 168 -16.51 -37.16 7.83
C GLY A 168 -15.84 -36.49 9.02
N ARG A 169 -15.12 -35.40 8.78
CA ARG A 169 -14.29 -34.74 9.79
C ARG A 169 -14.64 -33.26 9.89
N HIS A 170 -14.51 -32.69 11.08
CA HIS A 170 -14.64 -31.25 11.26
C HIS A 170 -13.23 -30.65 11.38
N PRO A 171 -12.71 -29.93 10.36
CA PRO A 171 -11.30 -29.54 10.28
C PRO A 171 -10.76 -28.90 11.56
N LEU A 172 -11.44 -27.88 12.08
CA LEU A 172 -10.99 -27.18 13.30
C LEU A 172 -11.02 -28.06 14.55
N VAL A 173 -12.00 -28.95 14.68
CA VAL A 173 -12.11 -29.83 15.86
C VAL A 173 -11.10 -30.95 15.76
N GLU A 174 -10.88 -31.50 14.57
CA GLU A 174 -9.82 -32.48 14.31
C GLU A 174 -8.45 -31.89 14.62
N GLU A 175 -8.19 -30.66 14.17
CA GLU A 175 -6.95 -29.94 14.48
C GLU A 175 -6.78 -29.72 15.99
N GLU A 176 -7.79 -29.20 16.70
CA GLU A 176 -7.73 -29.00 18.15
C GLU A 176 -7.47 -30.32 18.93
N VAL A 177 -8.15 -31.39 18.54
CA VAL A 177 -8.02 -32.71 19.18
C VAL A 177 -6.63 -33.31 18.94
N THR A 178 -6.13 -33.24 17.70
CA THR A 178 -4.81 -33.77 17.32
C THR A 178 -3.67 -32.95 17.92
N GLN A 179 -3.78 -31.62 17.97
CA GLN A 179 -2.82 -30.76 18.68
C GLN A 179 -2.81 -31.03 20.20
N GLY A 180 -3.95 -31.43 20.76
CA GLY A 180 -4.06 -31.90 22.14
C GLY A 180 -3.44 -33.28 22.41
N GLY A 181 -2.93 -33.97 21.38
CA GLY A 181 -2.34 -35.31 21.50
C GLY A 181 -3.37 -36.44 21.59
N HIS A 182 -4.59 -36.21 21.10
CA HIS A 182 -5.68 -37.18 21.10
C HIS A 182 -6.06 -37.60 19.67
N ASP A 183 -6.66 -38.78 19.54
CA ASP A 183 -7.17 -39.28 18.27
C ASP A 183 -8.58 -38.74 18.00
N TYR A 184 -8.76 -38.07 16.86
CA TYR A 184 -10.08 -37.66 16.38
C TYR A 184 -10.83 -38.87 15.80
N THR A 185 -12.11 -39.03 16.16
CA THR A 185 -12.98 -40.09 15.62
C THR A 185 -13.87 -39.53 14.51
N PRO A 186 -13.68 -39.95 13.24
CA PRO A 186 -14.50 -39.49 12.13
C PRO A 186 -15.97 -39.92 12.22
N LEU A 187 -16.85 -39.13 11.62
CA LEU A 187 -18.29 -39.31 11.63
C LEU A 187 -18.75 -40.18 10.46
N CYS A 188 -19.41 -41.30 10.78
CA CYS A 188 -20.15 -42.12 9.80
C CYS A 188 -21.65 -42.03 10.10
N LEU A 189 -22.45 -41.59 9.13
CA LEU A 189 -23.89 -41.52 9.28
C LEU A 189 -24.62 -41.59 7.94
N GLU A 190 -25.88 -41.97 8.04
CA GLU A 190 -26.86 -41.87 6.98
C GLU A 190 -28.14 -41.29 7.58
N VAL A 191 -28.61 -40.19 6.99
CA VAL A 191 -29.85 -39.52 7.39
C VAL A 191 -30.75 -39.38 6.18
N SER A 192 -31.89 -40.05 6.24
CA SER A 192 -32.98 -39.96 5.26
C SER A 192 -33.94 -38.83 5.62
N SER A 193 -34.89 -38.54 4.72
CA SER A 193 -35.96 -37.58 4.97
C SER A 193 -36.73 -37.89 6.26
N GLY A 194 -36.95 -36.87 7.09
CA GLY A 194 -37.69 -36.98 8.35
C GLY A 194 -36.92 -36.39 9.52
N VAL A 195 -37.27 -36.82 10.73
CA VAL A 195 -36.61 -36.40 11.97
C VAL A 195 -35.71 -37.53 12.46
N THR A 196 -34.41 -37.24 12.60
CA THR A 196 -33.45 -38.15 13.24
C THR A 196 -33.18 -37.69 14.66
N LEU A 197 -33.38 -38.58 15.63
CA LEU A 197 -33.12 -38.32 17.04
C LEU A 197 -31.74 -38.84 17.44
N ILE A 198 -30.84 -37.95 17.86
CA ILE A 198 -29.53 -38.30 18.40
C ILE A 198 -29.59 -38.25 19.93
N THR A 199 -29.51 -39.40 20.58
CA THR A 199 -29.46 -39.51 22.05
C THR A 199 -28.07 -39.95 22.53
N GLY A 200 -27.78 -39.77 23.81
CA GLY A 200 -26.49 -40.16 24.40
C GLY A 200 -26.09 -39.26 25.58
N PRO A 201 -25.01 -39.59 26.31
CA PRO A 201 -24.53 -38.80 27.44
C PRO A 201 -24.09 -37.39 27.01
N ASN A 202 -24.07 -36.46 27.97
CA ASN A 202 -23.42 -35.15 27.75
C ASN A 202 -21.93 -35.38 27.45
N MET A 203 -21.36 -34.57 26.55
CA MET A 203 -19.99 -34.73 26.02
C MET A 203 -19.76 -35.92 25.06
N GLY A 204 -20.78 -36.71 24.73
CA GLY A 204 -20.69 -37.81 23.74
C GLY A 204 -20.66 -37.37 22.28
N GLY A 205 -20.15 -36.17 21.96
CA GLY A 205 -19.97 -35.72 20.58
C GLY A 205 -21.23 -35.25 19.82
N LYS A 206 -22.44 -35.34 20.40
CA LYS A 206 -23.71 -34.97 19.71
C LYS A 206 -23.68 -33.60 19.00
N THR A 207 -23.24 -32.57 19.70
CA THR A 207 -23.12 -31.21 19.14
C THR A 207 -22.06 -31.13 18.06
N ALA A 208 -20.94 -31.84 18.23
CA ALA A 208 -19.88 -31.90 17.22
C ALA A 208 -20.37 -32.61 15.96
N SER A 209 -21.14 -33.70 16.08
CA SER A 209 -21.75 -34.39 14.94
C SER A 209 -22.69 -33.46 14.15
N LEU A 210 -23.59 -32.75 14.82
CA LEU A 210 -24.50 -31.79 14.17
C LEU A 210 -23.76 -30.66 13.46
N LYS A 211 -22.73 -30.08 14.10
CA LYS A 211 -21.88 -29.06 13.49
C LYS A 211 -21.14 -29.60 12.28
N THR A 212 -20.63 -30.83 12.36
CA THR A 212 -19.93 -31.50 11.25
C THR A 212 -20.87 -31.69 10.06
N ILE A 213 -22.06 -32.24 10.26
CA ILE A 213 -23.07 -32.41 9.19
C ILE A 213 -23.40 -31.06 8.54
N GLY A 214 -23.69 -30.04 9.35
CA GLY A 214 -24.02 -28.70 8.85
C GLY A 214 -22.89 -28.07 8.06
N LEU A 215 -21.66 -28.17 8.58
CA LEU A 215 -20.46 -27.65 7.93
C LEU A 215 -20.19 -28.35 6.59
N LEU A 216 -20.14 -29.68 6.56
CA LEU A 216 -19.87 -30.44 5.33
C LEU A 216 -20.95 -30.20 4.27
N THR A 217 -22.22 -30.11 4.69
CA THR A 217 -23.32 -29.78 3.78
C THR A 217 -23.17 -28.37 3.20
N ALA A 218 -22.87 -27.38 4.04
CA ALA A 218 -22.66 -26.00 3.59
C ALA A 218 -21.46 -25.94 2.62
N MET A 219 -20.32 -26.53 3.00
CA MET A 219 -19.13 -26.61 2.16
C MET A 219 -19.46 -27.19 0.78
N ALA A 220 -20.17 -28.31 0.74
CA ALA A 220 -20.57 -28.94 -0.52
C ALA A 220 -21.50 -28.05 -1.36
N GLN A 221 -22.46 -27.34 -0.74
CA GLN A 221 -23.33 -26.39 -1.44
C GLN A 221 -22.59 -25.16 -1.97
N TYR A 222 -21.53 -24.72 -1.29
CA TYR A 222 -20.64 -23.67 -1.79
C TYR A 222 -19.62 -24.17 -2.82
N GLY A 223 -19.69 -25.45 -3.21
CA GLY A 223 -18.79 -26.07 -4.17
C GLY A 223 -17.36 -26.19 -3.64
N LEU A 224 -17.21 -26.49 -2.35
CA LEU A 224 -15.96 -26.90 -1.72
C LEU A 224 -15.88 -28.42 -1.70
N LEU A 225 -14.66 -28.95 -1.76
CA LEU A 225 -14.39 -30.34 -1.41
C LEU A 225 -14.50 -30.50 0.10
N VAL A 226 -14.91 -31.68 0.55
CA VAL A 226 -15.26 -31.93 1.96
C VAL A 226 -14.33 -32.98 2.57
N PRO A 227 -13.86 -32.78 3.81
CA PRO A 227 -13.00 -33.73 4.54
C PRO A 227 -13.81 -34.94 4.99
N ALA A 228 -13.91 -35.93 4.11
CA ALA A 228 -14.59 -37.19 4.35
C ALA A 228 -13.95 -38.26 3.47
N ARG A 229 -14.28 -39.53 3.67
CA ARG A 229 -13.95 -40.59 2.72
C ARG A 229 -14.94 -40.67 1.57
N SER A 230 -16.22 -40.50 1.88
CA SER A 230 -17.29 -40.35 0.89
C SER A 230 -18.43 -39.51 1.46
N MET A 231 -19.09 -38.72 0.61
CA MET A 231 -20.29 -37.99 0.96
C MET A 231 -21.29 -37.99 -0.21
N ASP A 232 -22.48 -38.52 0.03
CA ASP A 232 -23.63 -38.38 -0.86
C ASP A 232 -24.58 -37.36 -0.25
N PHE A 233 -24.98 -36.34 -1.02
CA PHE A 233 -25.98 -35.39 -0.56
C PHE A 233 -26.82 -34.85 -1.70
N ARG A 234 -28.03 -34.44 -1.35
CA ARG A 234 -28.92 -33.69 -2.24
C ARG A 234 -28.80 -32.19 -1.95
N PRO A 235 -28.38 -31.36 -2.92
CA PRO A 235 -28.41 -29.92 -2.76
C PRO A 235 -29.84 -29.41 -2.54
N ARG A 236 -29.98 -28.42 -1.66
CA ARG A 236 -31.21 -27.63 -1.60
C ARG A 236 -31.31 -26.82 -2.89
N LYS A 237 -32.42 -26.98 -3.61
CA LYS A 237 -32.78 -26.15 -4.77
C LYS A 237 -33.10 -24.73 -4.33
#